data_AF-X0TNV8-F1
#
_entry.id   AF-X0TNV8-F1
#
_cell.length_a   1.000
_cell.length_b   1.000
_cell.length_c   1.000
_cell.angle_alpha   90.00
_cell.angle_beta   90.00
_cell.angle_gamma   90.00
#
_symmetry.space_group_name_H-M   'P 1'
#
loop_
_entity.id
_entity.type
_entity.pdbx_description
1 polymer ?
#
loop_
_entity_poly.entity_id
_entity_poly.type
_entity_poly.pdbx_seq_one_letter_code
_entity_poly.pdbx_strand_id
1 'polypeptide(L)'
;GVFQDGTLKLRGVEVRRRDTPAFISQTQLEVIKALANEPADPSPETSKLPLIIALLRRQLAALRAGRIPLEALLISQKLSRTLDKYRTPSPVARAVAQLEAAGKSTTPGQRIRFLYTLGKPGVHAWDLPHSPNPASIDLARYSELFLRAASSVLGPFGVRE
;
A
#
# COMPACT_ATOMS: atom_id res chain seq x y z
N GLY A 1 -0.04 11.82 18.11
CA GLY A 1 0.07 12.09 19.55
C GLY A 1 1.11 11.15 20.13
N VAL A 2 2.27 11.64 20.53
CA VAL A 2 3.34 10.79 21.07
C VAL A 2 2.93 10.31 22.47
N PHE A 3 3.14 9.03 22.81
CA PHE A 3 3.05 8.58 24.21
C PHE A 3 4.31 9.01 24.97
N GLN A 4 4.22 9.07 26.30
CA GLN A 4 5.34 9.42 27.20
C GLN A 4 6.52 8.42 27.14
N ASP A 5 6.39 7.34 26.38
CA ASP A 5 7.42 6.31 26.15
C ASP A 5 8.20 6.49 24.83
N GLY A 6 7.99 7.61 24.11
CA GLY A 6 8.64 7.87 22.82
C GLY A 6 7.92 7.22 21.62
N THR A 7 6.83 6.47 21.85
CA THR A 7 6.08 5.83 20.76
C THR A 7 5.13 6.84 20.11
N LEU A 8 5.39 7.22 18.87
CA LEU A 8 4.48 8.05 18.07
C LEU A 8 3.10 7.37 17.91
N LYS A 9 2.00 7.90 18.49
CA LYS A 9 0.64 7.58 17.99
C LYS A 9 0.44 8.30 16.67
N LEU A 10 0.72 7.58 15.61
CA LEU A 10 0.28 7.92 14.27
C LEU A 10 -1.15 7.38 14.12
N ARG A 11 -2.14 8.26 13.97
CA ARG A 11 -3.51 7.86 13.62
C ARG A 11 -3.55 7.61 12.12
N GLY A 12 -3.98 6.43 11.68
CA GLY A 12 -4.15 6.12 10.26
C GLY A 12 -2.98 5.46 9.54
N VAL A 13 -1.99 4.91 10.25
CA VAL A 13 -0.82 4.26 9.62
C VAL A 13 -1.20 3.02 8.82
N GLU A 14 -0.87 3.06 7.54
CA GLU A 14 -1.04 2.02 6.55
C GLU A 14 -0.24 0.74 6.88
N VAL A 15 0.84 0.82 7.66
CA VAL A 15 1.57 -0.35 8.22
C VAL A 15 0.65 -1.32 8.97
N ARG A 16 -0.43 -0.83 9.61
CA ARG A 16 -1.40 -1.69 10.31
C ARG A 16 -2.52 -2.20 9.42
N ARG A 17 -2.66 -1.63 8.23
CA ARG A 17 -3.68 -1.99 7.25
C ARG A 17 -3.16 -3.17 6.43
N ARG A 18 -3.78 -4.34 6.65
CA ARG A 18 -3.40 -5.59 5.97
C ARG A 18 -3.71 -5.60 4.47
N ASP A 19 -4.38 -4.56 3.97
CA ASP A 19 -4.67 -4.29 2.56
C ASP A 19 -3.69 -3.30 1.91
N THR A 20 -2.64 -2.89 2.62
CA THR A 20 -1.52 -2.11 2.07
C THR A 20 -0.45 -3.03 1.44
N PRO A 21 0.07 -2.71 0.24
CA PRO A 21 1.21 -3.42 -0.35
C PRO A 21 2.44 -3.43 0.56
N ALA A 22 3.18 -4.54 0.56
CA ALA A 22 4.38 -4.70 1.39
C ALA A 22 5.41 -3.60 1.13
N PHE A 23 5.62 -3.21 -0.13
CA PHE A 23 6.51 -2.11 -0.52
C PHE A 23 6.17 -0.79 0.19
N ILE A 24 4.89 -0.45 0.27
CA ILE A 24 4.40 0.79 0.88
C ILE A 24 4.58 0.72 2.39
N SER A 25 4.15 -0.38 3.02
CA SER A 25 4.27 -0.59 4.46
C SER A 25 5.74 -0.58 4.93
N GLN A 26 6.65 -1.17 4.15
CA GLN A 26 8.08 -1.18 4.45
C GLN A 26 8.69 0.22 4.34
N THR A 27 8.37 0.96 3.28
CA THR A 27 8.84 2.35 3.13
C THR A 27 8.30 3.23 4.25
N GLN A 28 7.03 3.10 4.62
CA GLN A 28 6.42 3.85 5.72
C GLN A 28 7.10 3.52 7.05
N LEU A 29 7.43 2.25 7.31
CA LEU A 29 8.16 1.84 8.51
C LEU A 29 9.58 2.42 8.56
N GLU A 30 10.28 2.50 7.42
CA GLU A 30 11.60 3.14 7.34
C GLU A 30 11.53 4.63 7.70
N VAL A 31 10.52 5.34 7.19
CA VAL A 31 10.27 6.75 7.52
C VAL A 31 9.96 6.91 9.02
N ILE A 32 9.08 6.08 9.58
CA ILE A 32 8.75 6.13 11.00
C ILE A 32 9.98 5.89 11.87
N LYS A 33 10.82 4.91 11.51
CA LYS A 33 12.08 4.64 12.24
C LYS A 33 13.06 5.80 12.14
N ALA A 34 13.14 6.47 10.98
CA ALA A 34 14.00 7.64 10.83
C ALA A 34 13.57 8.77 11.76
N LEU A 35 12.26 9.08 11.79
CA LEU A 35 11.66 10.11 12.66
C LEU A 35 11.75 9.76 14.15
N ALA A 36 11.54 8.49 14.51
CA ALA A 36 11.61 8.06 15.91
C ALA A 36 13.04 8.18 16.52
N ASN A 37 14.05 8.20 15.66
CA ASN A 37 15.45 8.40 16.05
C ASN A 37 15.89 9.88 15.90
N GLU A 38 14.96 10.81 15.75
CA GLU A 38 15.23 12.25 15.69
C GLU A 38 15.14 12.85 17.11
N PRO A 39 15.99 13.82 17.47
CA PRO A 39 15.87 14.53 18.75
C PRO A 39 14.52 15.25 18.84
N ALA A 40 14.04 15.52 20.07
CA ALA A 40 12.73 16.12 20.31
C ALA A 40 12.56 17.52 19.68
N ASP A 41 13.67 18.26 19.54
CA ASP A 41 13.73 19.57 18.88
C ASP A 41 14.92 19.59 17.90
N PRO A 42 14.72 19.07 16.66
CA PRO A 42 15.80 18.97 15.69
C PRO A 42 16.09 20.35 15.07
N SER A 43 17.35 20.76 15.14
CA SER A 43 17.87 21.85 14.31
C SER A 43 17.82 21.46 12.82
N PRO A 44 17.87 22.44 11.89
CA PRO A 44 17.95 22.14 10.45
C PRO A 44 19.08 21.18 10.05
N GLU A 45 20.20 21.21 10.79
CA GLU A 45 21.37 20.33 10.56
C GLU A 45 21.17 18.91 11.07
N THR A 46 20.37 18.75 12.13
CA THR A 46 20.09 17.44 12.74
C THR A 46 18.80 16.80 12.22
N SER A 47 17.99 17.56 11.48
CA SER A 47 16.72 17.07 11.00
C SER A 47 16.88 16.02 9.91
N LYS A 48 16.10 14.94 10.04
CA LYS A 48 16.09 13.84 9.07
C LYS A 48 15.09 14.07 7.93
N LEU A 49 14.28 15.13 7.99
CA LEU A 49 13.26 15.43 6.97
C LEU A 49 13.80 15.48 5.54
N PRO A 50 14.93 16.15 5.22
CA PRO A 50 15.45 16.18 3.86
C PRO A 50 15.82 14.78 3.33
N LEU A 51 16.41 13.93 4.18
CA LEU A 51 16.77 12.56 3.84
C LEU A 51 15.53 11.68 3.61
N ILE A 52 14.51 11.84 4.45
CA ILE A 52 13.21 11.17 4.32
C ILE A 52 12.53 11.57 3.00
N ILE A 53 12.52 12.85 2.66
CA ILE A 53 11.93 13.33 1.40
C ILE A 53 12.70 12.76 0.19
N ALA A 54 14.04 12.69 0.25
CA ALA A 54 14.85 12.09 -0.78
C ALA A 54 14.56 10.58 -0.95
N LEU A 55 14.42 9.84 0.16
CA LEU A 55 13.99 8.44 0.18
C LEU A 55 12.64 8.26 -0.52
N LEU A 56 11.62 9.04 -0.12
CA LEU A 56 10.28 8.95 -0.69
C LEU A 56 10.26 9.24 -2.19
N ARG A 57 11.00 10.28 -2.64
CA ARG A 57 11.15 10.60 -4.06
C ARG A 57 11.78 9.45 -4.85
N ARG A 58 12.84 8.84 -4.30
CA ARG A 58 13.51 7.68 -4.92
C ARG A 58 12.57 6.49 -5.05
N GLN A 59 11.85 6.15 -3.98
CA GLN A 59 10.90 5.04 -3.95
C GLN A 59 9.73 5.26 -4.93
N LEU A 60 9.19 6.48 -4.98
CA LEU A 60 8.14 6.84 -5.93
C LEU A 60 8.62 6.77 -7.39
N ALA A 61 9.85 7.22 -7.67
CA ALA A 61 10.45 7.10 -8.99
C ALA A 61 10.66 5.63 -9.40
N ALA A 62 11.11 4.78 -8.47
CA ALA A 62 11.25 3.35 -8.71
C ALA A 62 9.90 2.68 -9.00
N LEU A 63 8.85 3.04 -8.25
CA LEU A 63 7.48 2.59 -8.49
C LEU A 63 6.98 2.99 -9.87
N ARG A 64 7.09 4.28 -10.23
CA ARG A 64 6.65 4.80 -11.54
C ARG A 64 7.42 4.20 -12.72
N ALA A 65 8.67 3.81 -12.49
CA ALA A 65 9.49 3.13 -13.48
C ALA A 65 9.25 1.61 -13.55
N GLY A 66 8.28 1.06 -12.79
CA GLY A 66 7.95 -0.37 -12.79
C GLY A 66 9.06 -1.26 -12.21
N ARG A 67 9.96 -0.71 -11.37
CA ARG A 67 11.10 -1.45 -10.80
C ARG A 67 10.78 -2.18 -9.50
N ILE A 68 9.55 -2.06 -9.01
CA ILE A 68 9.10 -2.74 -7.79
C ILE A 68 8.56 -4.13 -8.16
N PRO A 69 9.04 -5.22 -7.53
CA PRO A 69 8.53 -6.56 -7.78
C PRO A 69 7.02 -6.65 -7.56
N LEU A 70 6.33 -7.43 -8.39
CA LEU A 70 4.87 -7.57 -8.33
C LEU A 70 4.40 -8.11 -6.98
N GLU A 71 5.16 -9.04 -6.39
CA GLU A 71 4.92 -9.61 -5.07
C GLU A 71 4.85 -8.52 -3.99
N ALA A 72 5.69 -7.48 -4.12
CA ALA A 72 5.72 -6.36 -3.18
C ALA A 72 4.56 -5.38 -3.37
N LEU A 73 3.85 -5.46 -4.51
CA LEU A 73 2.65 -4.69 -4.86
C LEU A 73 1.35 -5.41 -4.52
N LEU A 74 1.41 -6.64 -4.00
CA LEU A 74 0.22 -7.41 -3.66
C LEU A 74 -0.68 -6.73 -2.64
N ILE A 75 -1.95 -6.60 -2.99
CA ILE A 75 -3.03 -6.24 -2.08
C ILE A 75 -3.61 -7.52 -1.50
N SER A 76 -3.91 -7.52 -0.21
CA SER A 76 -4.57 -8.64 0.46
C SER A 76 -5.84 -8.17 1.17
N GLN A 77 -7.00 -8.61 0.71
CA GLN A 77 -8.29 -8.24 1.29
C GLN A 77 -9.07 -9.47 1.74
N LYS A 78 -9.80 -9.33 2.85
CA LYS A 78 -10.66 -10.40 3.38
C LYS A 78 -11.95 -10.45 2.55
N LEU A 79 -12.30 -11.64 2.08
CA LEU A 79 -13.59 -11.92 1.48
C LEU A 79 -14.69 -11.80 2.55
N SER A 80 -15.52 -10.76 2.48
CA SER A 80 -16.69 -10.64 3.35
C SER A 80 -17.88 -11.42 2.79
N ARG A 81 -18.80 -11.85 3.66
CA ARG A 81 -20.04 -12.54 3.25
C ARG A 81 -21.01 -11.65 2.45
N THR A 82 -20.75 -10.35 2.35
CA THR A 82 -21.68 -9.33 1.80
C THR A 82 -21.31 -8.84 0.40
N LEU A 83 -20.46 -9.55 -0.34
CA LEU A 83 -20.06 -9.13 -1.69
C LEU A 83 -21.24 -8.83 -2.62
N ASP A 84 -22.38 -9.51 -2.43
CA ASP A 84 -23.60 -9.41 -3.23
C ASP A 84 -24.38 -8.08 -3.13
N LYS A 85 -24.00 -7.15 -2.24
CA LYS A 85 -24.84 -5.96 -1.95
C LYS A 85 -24.39 -4.64 -2.58
N TYR A 86 -23.39 -4.61 -3.45
CA TYR A 86 -22.90 -3.36 -4.05
C TYR A 86 -23.20 -3.27 -5.55
N ARG A 87 -23.68 -2.10 -6.01
CA ARG A 87 -23.93 -1.79 -7.44
C ARG A 87 -22.69 -1.97 -8.33
N THR A 88 -21.49 -1.81 -7.76
CA THR A 88 -20.21 -2.07 -8.42
C THR A 88 -19.43 -3.09 -7.58
N PRO A 89 -18.96 -4.20 -8.17
CA PRO A 89 -18.20 -5.21 -7.42
C PRO A 89 -16.90 -4.63 -6.89
N SER A 90 -16.59 -4.92 -5.61
CA SER A 90 -15.35 -4.48 -4.98
C SER A 90 -14.12 -5.13 -5.65
N PRO A 91 -12.90 -4.58 -5.48
CA PRO A 91 -11.68 -5.19 -6.01
C PRO A 91 -11.51 -6.67 -5.63
N VAL A 92 -11.76 -7.01 -4.36
CA VAL A 92 -11.73 -8.40 -3.89
C VAL A 92 -12.82 -9.27 -4.54
N ALA A 93 -14.03 -8.75 -4.74
CA ALA A 93 -15.10 -9.47 -5.45
C ALA A 93 -14.69 -9.81 -6.89
N ARG A 94 -14.10 -8.84 -7.60
CA ARG A 94 -13.61 -9.04 -8.98
C ARG A 94 -12.48 -10.07 -9.03
N ALA A 95 -11.57 -10.04 -8.06
CA ALA A 95 -10.50 -11.04 -7.95
C ALA A 95 -11.05 -12.44 -7.65
N VAL A 96 -12.07 -12.56 -6.78
CA VAL A 96 -12.76 -13.83 -6.51
C VAL A 96 -13.44 -14.36 -7.76
N ALA A 97 -14.18 -13.52 -8.49
CA ALA A 97 -14.83 -13.93 -9.73
C ALA A 97 -13.83 -14.47 -10.77
N GLN A 98 -12.61 -13.92 -10.84
CA GLN A 98 -11.54 -14.46 -11.67
C GLN A 98 -11.09 -15.86 -11.23
N LEU A 99 -10.94 -16.08 -9.92
CA LEU A 99 -10.54 -17.38 -9.36
C LEU A 99 -11.63 -18.43 -9.60
N GLU A 100 -12.90 -18.08 -9.38
CA GLU A 100 -14.04 -18.97 -9.62
C GLU A 100 -14.19 -19.33 -11.10
N ALA A 101 -14.01 -18.37 -12.01
CA ALA A 101 -13.97 -18.62 -13.45
C ALA A 101 -12.82 -19.55 -13.87
N ALA A 102 -11.73 -19.58 -13.10
CA ALA A 102 -10.61 -20.50 -13.28
C ALA A 102 -10.79 -21.84 -12.52
N GLY A 103 -11.98 -22.12 -12.00
CA GLY A 103 -12.31 -23.36 -11.27
C GLY A 103 -11.74 -23.43 -9.85
N LYS A 104 -11.27 -22.32 -9.28
CA LYS A 104 -10.75 -22.25 -7.92
C LYS A 104 -11.84 -21.81 -6.95
N SER A 105 -12.15 -22.65 -5.96
CA SER A 105 -13.10 -22.30 -4.92
C SER A 105 -12.51 -21.31 -3.93
N THR A 106 -13.31 -20.33 -3.50
CA THR A 106 -12.96 -19.43 -2.40
C THR A 106 -13.98 -19.54 -1.28
N THR A 107 -13.55 -19.35 -0.04
CA THR A 107 -14.42 -19.44 1.14
C THR A 107 -14.59 -18.09 1.82
N PRO A 108 -15.79 -17.74 2.32
CA PRO A 108 -15.96 -16.52 3.10
C PRO A 108 -14.99 -16.47 4.28
N GLY A 109 -14.34 -15.32 4.46
CA GLY A 109 -13.31 -15.13 5.47
C GLY A 109 -11.88 -15.39 5.00
N GLN A 110 -11.71 -16.04 3.84
CA GLN A 110 -10.41 -16.20 3.18
C GLN A 110 -9.83 -14.83 2.77
N ARG A 111 -8.51 -14.74 2.77
CA ARG A 111 -7.81 -13.57 2.22
C ARG A 111 -7.49 -13.81 0.76
N ILE A 112 -7.88 -12.87 -0.07
CA ILE A 112 -7.66 -12.90 -1.51
C ILE A 112 -6.54 -11.92 -1.81
N ARG A 113 -5.55 -12.39 -2.55
CA ARG A 113 -4.42 -11.59 -3.01
C ARG A 113 -4.64 -11.19 -4.46
N PHE A 114 -4.42 -9.93 -4.76
CA PHE A 114 -4.57 -9.42 -6.12
C PHE A 114 -3.68 -8.19 -6.35
N LEU A 115 -3.50 -7.85 -7.63
CA LEU A 115 -2.85 -6.62 -8.09
C LEU A 115 -3.89 -5.69 -8.69
N TYR A 116 -3.68 -4.38 -8.58
CA TYR A 116 -4.43 -3.42 -9.38
C TYR A 116 -3.87 -3.36 -10.79
N THR A 117 -4.75 -3.46 -11.77
CA THR A 117 -4.41 -3.42 -13.19
C THR A 117 -5.24 -2.37 -13.92
N LEU A 118 -4.73 -1.92 -15.06
CA LEU A 118 -5.42 -1.04 -15.98
C LEU A 118 -6.59 -1.76 -16.67
N GLY A 119 -7.59 -0.99 -17.08
CA GLY A 119 -8.75 -1.51 -17.82
C GLY A 119 -9.71 -2.34 -16.97
N LYS A 120 -10.52 -3.17 -17.64
CA LYS A 120 -11.43 -4.12 -16.98
C LYS A 120 -10.81 -5.52 -16.98
N PRO A 121 -10.91 -6.28 -15.88
CA PRO A 121 -11.69 -6.00 -14.68
C PRO A 121 -10.96 -5.13 -13.64
N GLY A 122 -9.80 -4.55 -13.96
CA GLY A 122 -9.10 -3.58 -13.10
C GLY A 122 -8.45 -4.18 -11.85
N VAL A 123 -8.37 -5.51 -11.80
CA VAL A 123 -7.58 -6.30 -10.85
C VAL A 123 -7.07 -7.56 -11.55
N HIS A 124 -6.02 -8.15 -10.98
CA HIS A 124 -5.55 -9.49 -11.33
C HIS A 124 -5.37 -10.32 -10.06
N ALA A 125 -6.16 -11.39 -9.90
CA ALA A 125 -6.02 -12.31 -8.80
C ALA A 125 -4.67 -13.04 -8.87
N TRP A 126 -3.93 -13.04 -7.75
CA TRP A 126 -2.56 -13.55 -7.71
C TRP A 126 -2.48 -15.05 -7.96
N ASP A 127 -3.47 -15.79 -7.46
CA ASP A 127 -3.49 -17.24 -7.53
C ASP A 127 -4.07 -17.76 -8.87
N LEU A 128 -4.08 -16.96 -9.95
CA LEU A 128 -4.42 -17.43 -11.29
C LEU A 128 -3.26 -18.26 -11.90
N PRO A 129 -3.53 -19.15 -12.88
CA PRO A 129 -2.49 -19.95 -13.50
C PRO A 129 -1.50 -19.13 -14.34
N HIS A 130 -1.90 -17.93 -14.78
CA HIS A 130 -1.06 -17.03 -15.56
C HIS A 130 -0.71 -15.76 -14.75
N SER A 131 0.55 -15.35 -14.82
CA SER A 131 1.01 -14.08 -14.26
C SER A 131 0.43 -12.90 -15.05
N PRO A 132 0.20 -11.73 -14.41
CA PRO A 132 -0.21 -10.56 -15.14
C PRO A 132 0.94 -10.03 -16.01
N ASN A 133 0.59 -9.40 -17.12
CA ASN A 133 1.55 -8.59 -17.87
C ASN A 133 2.02 -7.43 -16.97
N PRO A 134 3.33 -7.24 -16.70
CA PRO A 134 3.82 -6.12 -15.90
C PRO A 134 3.38 -4.73 -16.44
N ALA A 135 3.18 -4.59 -17.75
CA ALA A 135 2.70 -3.35 -18.35
C ALA A 135 1.22 -3.06 -18.06
N SER A 136 0.45 -4.03 -17.57
CA SER A 136 -0.95 -3.83 -17.18
C SER A 136 -1.11 -3.34 -15.75
N ILE A 137 -0.03 -3.22 -14.97
CA ILE A 137 -0.11 -2.78 -13.57
C ILE A 137 -0.48 -1.30 -13.49
N ASP A 138 -1.44 -0.97 -12.63
CA ASP A 138 -1.90 0.41 -12.42
C ASP A 138 -0.94 1.17 -11.49
N LEU A 139 0.23 1.54 -12.02
CA LEU A 139 1.27 2.26 -11.27
C LEU A 139 0.80 3.63 -10.76
N ALA A 140 -0.18 4.25 -11.42
CA ALA A 140 -0.78 5.50 -10.98
C ALA A 140 -1.53 5.29 -9.67
N ARG A 141 -2.40 4.27 -9.60
CA ARG A 141 -3.10 3.91 -8.36
C ARG A 141 -2.15 3.50 -7.23
N TYR A 142 -1.10 2.74 -7.52
CA TYR A 142 -0.09 2.43 -6.50
C TYR A 142 0.66 3.69 -6.03
N SER A 143 0.89 4.67 -6.91
CA SER A 143 1.50 5.95 -6.55
C SER A 143 0.60 6.76 -5.60
N GLU A 144 -0.72 6.77 -5.84
CA GLU A 144 -1.69 7.40 -4.92
C GLU A 144 -1.68 6.74 -3.53
N LEU A 145 -1.68 5.40 -3.49
CA LEU A 145 -1.58 4.66 -2.22
C LEU A 145 -0.27 4.98 -1.49
N PHE A 146 0.83 5.11 -2.23
CA PHE A 146 2.14 5.45 -1.67
C PHE A 146 2.17 6.86 -1.09
N LEU A 147 1.68 7.85 -1.83
CA LEU A 147 1.63 9.25 -1.38
C LEU A 147 0.74 9.40 -0.14
N ARG A 148 -0.40 8.70 -0.10
CA ARG A 148 -1.28 8.69 1.07
C ARG A 148 -0.58 8.16 2.31
N ALA A 149 0.14 7.05 2.17
CA ALA A 149 0.90 6.47 3.27
C ALA A 149 2.07 7.37 3.72
N ALA A 150 2.72 8.09 2.80
CA ALA A 150 3.75 9.05 3.15
C ALA A 150 3.16 10.25 3.92
N SER A 151 2.08 10.82 3.43
CA SER A 151 1.41 11.99 4.02
C SER A 151 0.75 11.68 5.37
N SER A 152 0.29 10.45 5.61
CA SER A 152 -0.23 10.05 6.91
C SER A 152 0.85 10.07 8.01
N VAL A 153 2.12 9.95 7.64
CA VAL A 153 3.27 10.04 8.56
C VAL A 153 3.84 11.45 8.62
N LEU A 154 3.94 12.14 7.48
CA LEU A 154 4.59 13.45 7.39
C LEU A 154 3.64 14.65 7.58
N GLY A 155 2.33 14.44 7.59
CA GLY A 155 1.33 15.50 7.82
C GLY A 155 1.56 16.33 9.09
N PRO A 156 1.94 15.74 10.24
CA PRO A 156 2.30 16.49 11.45
C PRO A 156 3.51 17.43 11.29
N PHE A 157 4.34 17.21 10.26
CA PHE A 157 5.53 18.00 9.94
C PHE A 157 5.29 19.00 8.80
N GLY A 158 4.03 19.22 8.40
CA GLY A 158 3.64 20.21 7.39
C GLY A 158 3.75 19.75 5.94
N VAL A 159 4.13 18.49 5.68
CA VAL A 159 4.20 17.92 4.33
C VAL A 159 2.81 17.40 3.92
N ARG A 160 2.33 17.81 2.75
CA ARG A 160 1.03 17.39 2.17
C ARG A 160 1.23 16.69 0.82
N GLU A 161 0.23 15.88 0.43
CA GLU A 161 0.18 15.17 -0.87
C GLU A 161 0.28 16.11 -2.08
#